data_AF-A0A932J221-F1
#
_entry.id   AF-A0A932J221-F1
#
_cell.length_a   1.000
_cell.length_b   1.000
_cell.length_c   1.000
_cell.angle_alpha   90.00
_cell.angle_beta   90.00
_cell.angle_gamma   90.00
#
_symmetry.space_group_name_H-M   'P 1'
#
loop_
_entity.id
_entity.type
_entity.pdbx_description
1 polymer ?
#
loop_
_entity_poly.entity_id
_entity_poly.type
_entity_poly.pdbx_seq_one_letter_code
_entity_poly.pdbx_strand_id
1 'polypeptide(L)'
;MTAHVTRSVVGIEMMGGEECDAIVAAVCQDVPDASVVHMPGMVLLDVPDRMVIHASAVSEFLGRDWDSRDLNQVVSAYRGYFTRWDDEQVVLSWNAEDPGDDVRV
;
A
#
# COMPACT_ATOMS: atom_id res chain seq x y z
N MET A 1 23.88 11.44 20.96
CA MET A 1 22.47 11.15 21.18
C MET A 1 21.90 10.66 19.86
N THR A 2 21.77 9.36 19.69
CA THR A 2 21.09 8.76 18.53
C THR A 2 19.61 9.08 18.70
N ALA A 3 19.06 9.91 17.83
CA ALA A 3 17.62 10.17 17.83
C ALA A 3 16.92 8.85 17.45
N HIS A 4 16.09 8.32 18.35
CA HIS A 4 15.11 7.31 17.96
C HIS A 4 14.07 8.02 17.10
N VAL A 5 14.08 7.77 15.79
CA VAL A 5 12.96 8.11 14.92
C VAL A 5 11.81 7.22 15.37
N THR A 6 10.77 7.80 15.95
CA THR A 6 9.52 7.10 16.19
C THR A 6 8.96 6.71 14.83
N ARG A 7 8.89 5.41 14.52
CA ARG A 7 8.27 4.94 13.28
C ARG A 7 6.81 5.43 13.22
N SER A 8 6.46 6.16 12.17
CA SER A 8 5.09 6.63 11.96
C SER A 8 4.33 5.58 11.15
N VAL A 9 3.14 5.18 11.58
CA VAL A 9 2.35 4.18 10.84
C VAL A 9 1.55 4.88 9.74
N VAL A 10 1.62 4.36 8.52
CA VAL A 10 0.69 4.68 7.43
C VAL A 10 -0.22 3.49 7.20
N GLY A 11 -1.40 3.72 6.64
CA GLY A 11 -2.34 2.63 6.43
C GLY A 11 -3.46 2.94 5.48
N ILE A 12 -4.06 1.87 4.98
CA ILE A 12 -5.19 1.90 4.06
C ILE A 12 -6.28 0.95 4.56
N GLU A 13 -7.51 1.37 4.41
CA GLU A 13 -8.71 0.58 4.66
C GLU A 13 -9.34 0.28 3.30
N MET A 14 -9.62 -1.00 3.05
CA MET A 14 -10.12 -1.46 1.76
C MET A 14 -11.35 -2.35 1.95
N MET A 15 -12.32 -2.21 1.04
CA MET A 15 -13.42 -3.15 0.88
C MET A 15 -12.85 -4.52 0.47
N GLY A 16 -13.32 -5.59 1.11
CA GLY A 16 -12.83 -6.95 0.85
C GLY A 16 -13.20 -7.46 -0.54
N GLY A 17 -12.35 -8.32 -1.10
CA GLY A 17 -12.48 -8.88 -2.45
C GLY A 17 -11.11 -9.32 -3.00
N GLU A 18 -11.09 -9.91 -4.20
CA GLU A 18 -9.86 -10.44 -4.82
C GLU A 18 -8.76 -9.37 -4.97
N GLU A 19 -9.13 -8.14 -5.33
CA GLU A 19 -8.17 -7.04 -5.50
C GLU A 19 -7.57 -6.62 -4.15
N CYS A 20 -8.39 -6.55 -3.10
CA CYS A 20 -7.91 -6.29 -1.74
C CYS A 20 -6.94 -7.38 -1.27
N ASP A 21 -7.28 -8.65 -1.51
CA ASP A 21 -6.41 -9.78 -1.12
C ASP A 21 -5.07 -9.74 -1.87
N ALA A 22 -5.08 -9.40 -3.16
CA ALA A 22 -3.87 -9.25 -3.97
C ALA A 22 -3.01 -8.04 -3.52
N ILE A 23 -3.62 -6.90 -3.20
CA ILE A 23 -2.92 -5.72 -2.66
C ILE A 23 -2.25 -6.06 -1.32
N VAL A 24 -2.97 -6.73 -0.42
CA VAL A 24 -2.41 -7.17 0.87
C VAL A 24 -1.22 -8.09 0.65
N ALA A 25 -1.34 -9.10 -0.22
CA ALA A 25 -0.25 -10.02 -0.51
C ALA A 25 0.99 -9.30 -1.09
N ALA A 26 0.78 -8.39 -2.04
CA ALA A 26 1.85 -7.59 -2.64
C ALA A 26 2.59 -6.75 -1.59
N VAL A 27 1.87 -6.04 -0.73
CA VAL A 27 2.50 -5.20 0.32
C VAL A 27 3.21 -6.06 1.37
N CYS A 28 2.61 -7.16 1.81
CA CYS A 28 3.21 -8.06 2.79
C CYS A 28 4.46 -8.77 2.27
N GLN A 29 4.60 -8.94 0.94
CA GLN A 29 5.83 -9.47 0.34
C GLN A 29 7.03 -8.53 0.60
N ASP A 30 6.82 -7.23 0.47
CA ASP A 30 7.88 -6.22 0.61
C ASP A 30 8.06 -5.76 2.06
N VAL A 31 7.01 -5.85 2.88
CA VAL A 31 6.98 -5.40 4.28
C VAL A 31 6.56 -6.55 5.21
N PRO A 32 7.49 -7.39 5.69
CA PRO A 32 7.19 -8.47 6.62
C PRO A 32 6.58 -8.01 7.96
N ASP A 33 6.82 -6.75 8.34
CA ASP A 33 6.27 -6.11 9.54
C ASP A 33 4.85 -5.51 9.32
N ALA A 34 4.23 -5.74 8.16
CA ALA A 34 2.89 -5.25 7.86
C ALA A 34 1.86 -5.85 8.84
N SER A 35 0.95 -5.01 9.33
CA SER A 35 -0.17 -5.41 10.16
C SER A 35 -1.43 -5.49 9.31
N VAL A 36 -2.03 -6.68 9.25
CA VAL A 36 -3.26 -6.94 8.50
C VAL A 36 -4.37 -7.33 9.47
N VAL A 37 -5.49 -6.62 9.42
CA VAL A 37 -6.69 -6.93 10.20
C VAL A 37 -7.86 -7.18 9.26
N HIS A 38 -8.33 -8.42 9.23
CA HIS A 38 -9.53 -8.80 8.48
C HIS A 38 -10.78 -8.55 9.32
N MET A 39 -11.72 -7.80 8.75
CA MET A 39 -13.05 -7.55 9.30
C MET A 39 -14.12 -8.04 8.32
N PRO A 40 -15.38 -8.21 8.76
CA PRO A 40 -16.46 -8.57 7.84
C PRO A 40 -16.60 -7.54 6.69
N GLY A 41 -16.20 -7.93 5.48
CA GLY A 41 -16.29 -7.10 4.27
C GLY A 41 -15.21 -6.04 4.09
N MET A 42 -14.18 -6.00 4.94
CA MET A 42 -13.14 -4.97 4.91
C MET A 42 -11.81 -5.50 5.43
N VAL A 43 -10.70 -4.94 4.97
CA VAL A 43 -9.35 -5.20 5.49
C VAL A 43 -8.68 -3.87 5.83
N LEU A 44 -8.04 -3.84 7.00
CA LEU A 44 -7.13 -2.77 7.42
C LEU A 44 -5.71 -3.26 7.20
N LEU A 45 -4.93 -2.49 6.44
CA LEU A 45 -3.52 -2.76 6.17
C LEU A 45 -2.71 -1.57 6.66
N ASP A 46 -1.87 -1.80 7.66
CA ASP A 46 -0.96 -0.82 8.24
C ASP A 46 0.49 -1.25 8.05
N VAL A 47 1.37 -0.30 7.69
CA VAL A 47 2.81 -0.54 7.55
C VAL A 47 3.64 0.56 8.23
N PRO A 48 4.85 0.25 8.71
CA PRO A 48 5.75 1.26 9.23
C PRO A 48 6.26 2.20 8.14
N ASP A 49 6.26 3.49 8.44
CA ASP A 49 6.90 4.60 7.72
C ASP A 49 6.34 4.92 6.32
N ARG A 50 6.27 3.93 5.43
CA ARG A 50 5.85 4.09 4.02
C ARG A 50 5.19 2.82 3.48
N MET A 51 4.12 2.99 2.71
CA MET A 51 3.50 1.94 1.91
C MET A 51 3.78 2.19 0.43
N VAL A 52 4.28 1.18 -0.29
CA VAL A 52 4.39 1.20 -1.75
C VAL A 52 3.59 0.01 -2.27
N ILE A 53 2.61 0.29 -3.13
CA ILE A 53 1.78 -0.73 -3.80
C ILE A 53 2.21 -0.74 -5.26
N HIS A 54 2.97 -1.77 -5.67
CA HIS A 54 3.42 -1.94 -7.04
C HIS A 54 2.34 -2.61 -7.89
N ALA A 55 1.94 -1.98 -8.99
CA ALA A 55 0.90 -2.52 -9.88
C ALA A 55 1.29 -3.90 -10.47
N SER A 56 2.58 -4.09 -10.75
CA SER A 56 3.12 -5.37 -11.22
C SER A 56 2.97 -6.50 -10.21
N ALA A 57 3.28 -6.24 -8.93
CA ALA A 57 3.14 -7.22 -7.86
C ALA A 57 1.66 -7.56 -7.61
N VAL A 58 0.79 -6.55 -7.59
CA VAL A 58 -0.66 -6.78 -7.45
C VAL A 58 -1.17 -7.62 -8.63
N SER A 59 -0.75 -7.33 -9.85
CA SER A 59 -1.14 -8.10 -11.04
C SER A 59 -0.70 -9.56 -10.96
N GLU A 60 0.50 -9.83 -10.44
CA GLU A 60 1.00 -11.19 -10.23
C GLU A 60 0.13 -11.97 -9.23
N PHE A 61 -0.18 -11.37 -8.07
CA PHE A 61 -1.04 -12.01 -7.07
C PHE A 61 -2.51 -12.14 -7.52
N LEU A 62 -3.01 -11.17 -8.30
CA LEU A 62 -4.37 -11.16 -8.82
C LEU A 62 -4.56 -12.15 -9.99
N GLY A 63 -3.48 -12.46 -10.72
CA GLY A 63 -3.52 -13.33 -11.90
C GLY A 63 -4.10 -12.66 -13.16
N ARG A 64 -4.20 -11.33 -13.16
CA ARG A 64 -4.60 -10.47 -14.29
C ARG A 64 -3.97 -9.10 -14.16
N ASP A 65 -3.93 -8.34 -15.25
CA ASP A 65 -3.50 -6.95 -15.22
C ASP A 65 -4.37 -6.13 -14.25
N TRP A 66 -3.70 -5.34 -13.42
CA TRP A 66 -4.31 -4.42 -12.48
C TRP A 66 -3.72 -3.03 -12.70
N ASP A 67 -4.58 -2.03 -12.95
CA ASP A 67 -4.17 -0.62 -13.04
C ASP A 67 -4.16 -0.02 -11.64
N SER A 68 -3.10 0.70 -11.27
CA SER A 68 -2.99 1.30 -9.93
C SER A 68 -4.17 2.22 -9.58
N ARG A 69 -4.81 2.82 -10.59
CA ARG A 69 -5.99 3.67 -10.42
C ARG A 69 -7.16 2.88 -9.88
N ASP A 70 -7.26 1.58 -10.16
CA ASP A 70 -8.33 0.70 -9.69
C ASP A 70 -8.36 0.60 -8.16
N LEU A 71 -7.29 0.98 -7.45
CA LEU A 71 -7.29 1.17 -6.01
C LEU A 71 -8.46 2.07 -5.54
N ASN A 72 -8.89 3.03 -6.37
CA ASN A 72 -10.02 3.91 -6.08
C ASN A 72 -11.36 3.16 -5.90
N GLN A 73 -11.48 1.95 -6.42
CA GLN A 73 -12.70 1.13 -6.33
C GLN A 73 -12.82 0.42 -4.98
N VAL A 74 -11.68 0.15 -4.33
CA VAL A 74 -11.64 -0.64 -3.10
C VAL A 74 -11.30 0.19 -1.87
N VAL A 75 -10.58 1.31 -1.99
CA VAL A 75 -10.20 2.14 -0.84
C VAL A 75 -11.40 2.83 -0.19
N SER A 76 -11.55 2.67 1.12
CA SER A 76 -12.57 3.35 1.92
C SER A 76 -12.01 4.49 2.76
N ALA A 77 -10.80 4.34 3.30
CA ALA A 77 -10.11 5.35 4.10
C ALA A 77 -8.59 5.12 4.06
N TYR A 78 -7.82 6.14 4.43
CA TYR A 78 -6.36 6.05 4.51
C TYR A 78 -5.78 6.98 5.58
N ARG A 79 -4.57 6.65 6.03
CA ARG A 79 -3.75 7.39 7.01
C ARG A 79 -2.38 7.64 6.40
N GLY A 80 -2.09 8.89 6.07
CA GLY A 80 -0.90 9.31 5.33
C GLY A 80 -1.31 10.17 4.13
N TYR A 81 -0.32 10.58 3.32
CA TYR A 81 -0.55 11.24 2.05
C TYR A 81 -0.28 10.27 0.91
N PHE A 82 -1.14 10.26 -0.09
CA PHE A 82 -0.78 9.70 -1.39
C PHE A 82 0.22 10.65 -2.05
N THR A 83 1.51 10.32 -1.95
CA THR A 83 2.60 11.16 -2.48
C THR A 83 2.86 10.87 -3.95
N ARG A 84 2.53 9.65 -4.39
CA ARG A 84 2.59 9.21 -5.78
C ARG A 84 1.44 8.25 -6.08
N TRP A 85 0.83 8.42 -7.24
CA TRP A 85 -0.18 7.53 -7.78
C TRP A 85 -0.14 7.65 -9.31
N ASP A 86 0.56 6.73 -9.95
CA ASP A 86 0.73 6.66 -11.41
C ASP A 86 0.60 5.21 -11.90
N ASP A 87 0.82 4.95 -13.18
CA ASP A 87 0.62 3.63 -13.80
C ASP A 87 1.45 2.49 -13.16
N GLU A 88 2.52 2.81 -12.44
CA GLU A 88 3.46 1.82 -11.90
C GLU A 88 3.17 1.51 -10.43
N GLN A 89 2.87 2.54 -9.63
CA GLN A 89 2.74 2.39 -8.19
C GLN A 89 1.86 3.43 -7.50
N VAL A 90 1.38 3.06 -6.32
CA VAL A 90 0.76 3.95 -5.34
C VAL A 90 1.66 4.03 -4.11
N VAL A 91 1.92 5.25 -3.62
CA VAL A 91 2.78 5.49 -2.46
C VAL A 91 2.00 6.24 -1.39
N LEU A 92 2.00 5.70 -0.17
CA LEU A 92 1.44 6.33 1.02
C LEU A 92 2.56 6.64 2.00
N SER A 93 2.74 7.92 2.35
CA SER A 93 3.80 8.38 3.25
C SER A 93 3.37 9.61 4.04
N TRP A 94 3.95 9.83 5.23
CA TRP A 94 3.80 11.09 5.94
C TRP A 94 4.76 12.18 5.42
N ASN A 95 5.79 11.80 4.66
CA ASN A 95 6.68 12.73 3.99
C ASN A 95 6.10 13.10 2.62
N ALA A 96 5.60 14.32 2.46
CA ALA A 96 4.98 14.77 1.20
C ALA A 96 5.92 14.77 -0.02
N GLU A 97 7.25 14.72 0.20
CA GLU A 97 8.27 14.68 -0.85
C GLU A 97 8.73 13.26 -1.19
N ASP A 98 8.11 12.23 -0.62
CA ASP A 98 8.48 10.83 -0.83
C ASP A 98 8.12 10.35 -2.26
N PRO A 99 9.13 10.07 -3.11
CA PRO A 99 8.91 9.70 -4.50
C PRO A 99 8.47 8.23 -4.68
N GLY A 100 8.43 7.45 -3.59
CA GLY A 100 8.31 6.00 -3.64
C GLY A 100 9.62 5.33 -4.02
N ASP A 101 9.51 4.18 -4.67
CA ASP A 101 10.67 3.54 -5.27
C ASP A 101 11.07 4.29 -6.55
N ASP A 102 12.39 4.48 -6.76
CA ASP A 102 12.94 5.03 -7.99
C ASP A 102 12.47 4.18 -9.17
N VAL A 103 12.07 4.82 -10.28
CA VAL A 103 11.81 4.13 -11.56
C VAL A 103 13.03 3.27 -11.85
N ARG A 104 12.88 1.95 -11.76
CA ARG A 104 13.93 1.02 -12.16
C ARG A 104 14.07 1.14 -13.67
N VAL A 105 15.05 1.93 -14.10
CA VAL A 105 15.51 2.01 -15.50
C VAL A 105 16.06 0.66 -15.92
#